data_AF-A0A2X3D1W8-F1
#
_entry.id   AF-A0A2X3D1W8-F1
#
_cell.length_a   1.000
_cell.length_b   1.000
_cell.length_c   1.000
_cell.angle_alpha   90.00
_cell.angle_beta   90.00
_cell.angle_gamma   90.00
#
_symmetry.space_group_name_H-M   'P 1'
#
loop_
_entity.id
_entity.type
_entity.pdbx_description
1 polymer ?
#
loop_
_entity_poly.entity_id
_entity_poly.type
_entity_poly.pdbx_seq_one_letter_code
_entity_poly.pdbx_strand_id
1 'polypeptide(L)'
;MNGIPYVLYGLVGVASAVAALVMVSYFGSARSDLGRDLLMPALTAAVLGGANIYGGSGSILGTALAALLVGYLQQGLQMVGIPNQVSSALSGALLVVVVMGRSLSLHREWVRATWRRLFSHKTIGA
;
A
#
# COMPACT_ATOMS: atom_id res chain seq x y z
N MET A 1 -5.08 -32.53 1.25
CA MET A 1 -3.84 -31.73 1.11
C MET A 1 -4.12 -30.70 0.02
N ASN A 2 -4.36 -29.44 0.40
CA ASN A 2 -4.87 -28.45 -0.55
C ASN A 2 -3.67 -27.82 -1.25
N GLY A 3 -3.42 -28.18 -2.51
CA GLY A 3 -2.28 -27.70 -3.33
C GLY A 3 -2.40 -26.25 -3.83
N ILE A 4 -3.47 -25.56 -3.44
CA ILE A 4 -3.83 -24.19 -3.83
C ILE A 4 -2.69 -23.16 -3.58
N PRO A 5 -1.96 -23.15 -2.44
CA PRO A 5 -0.90 -22.16 -2.22
C PRO A 5 0.27 -22.33 -3.19
N TYR A 6 0.61 -23.55 -3.60
CA TYR A 6 1.69 -23.79 -4.57
C TYR A 6 1.37 -23.19 -5.93
N VAL A 7 0.12 -23.33 -6.38
CA VAL A 7 -0.35 -22.75 -7.65
C VAL A 7 -0.34 -21.22 -7.58
N LEU A 8 -0.77 -20.63 -6.46
CA LEU A 8 -0.74 -19.19 -6.22
C LEU A 8 0.68 -18.63 -6.26
N TYR A 9 1.62 -19.26 -5.53
CA TYR A 9 3.03 -18.85 -5.56
C TYR A 9 3.65 -19.00 -6.95
N GLY A 10 3.31 -20.06 -7.69
CA GLY A 10 3.72 -20.23 -9.08
C GLY A 10 3.22 -19.11 -9.99
N LEU A 11 1.94 -18.76 -9.91
CA LEU A 11 1.32 -17.66 -10.66
C LEU A 11 1.97 -16.31 -10.36
N VAL A 12 2.24 -16.01 -9.09
CA VAL A 12 2.95 -14.78 -8.68
C VAL A 12 4.38 -14.77 -9.23
N GLY A 13 5.08 -15.89 -9.19
CA GLY A 13 6.42 -16.03 -9.77
C GLY A 13 6.44 -15.75 -11.27
N VAL A 14 5.49 -16.29 -12.03
CA VAL A 14 5.35 -16.03 -13.46
C VAL A 14 5.03 -14.55 -13.73
N ALA A 15 4.10 -13.96 -12.97
CA ALA A 15 3.76 -12.55 -13.10
C ALA A 15 4.95 -11.62 -12.82
N SER A 16 5.74 -11.91 -11.77
CA SER A 16 6.97 -11.17 -11.46
C SER A 16 8.05 -11.35 -12.54
N ALA A 17 8.17 -12.53 -13.14
CA ALA A 17 9.13 -12.75 -14.23
C ALA A 17 8.78 -11.91 -15.46
N VAL A 18 7.50 -11.84 -15.84
CA VAL A 18 7.03 -10.99 -16.95
C VAL A 18 7.29 -9.51 -16.65
N ALA A 19 6.99 -9.04 -15.43
CA ALA A 19 7.26 -7.67 -15.03
C ALA A 19 8.76 -7.33 -15.08
N ALA A 20 9.62 -8.25 -14.62
CA ALA A 20 11.07 -8.09 -14.67
C ALA A 20 11.60 -8.02 -16.12
N LEU A 21 11.07 -8.83 -17.04
CA LEU A 21 11.45 -8.79 -18.47
C LEU A 21 11.10 -7.44 -19.11
N VAL A 22 9.91 -6.90 -18.82
CA VAL A 22 9.50 -5.57 -19.30
C VAL A 22 10.43 -4.50 -18.74
N MET A 23 10.78 -4.58 -17.46
CA MET A 23 11.66 -3.60 -16.81
C MET A 23 13.10 -3.66 -17.36
N VAL A 24 13.67 -4.85 -17.53
CA VAL A 24 15.00 -5.03 -18.14
C VAL A 24 15.03 -4.51 -19.58
N SER A 25 13.95 -4.74 -20.34
CA SER A 25 13.81 -4.21 -21.70
C SER A 25 13.77 -2.68 -21.72
N TYR A 26 13.15 -2.07 -20.70
CA TYR A 26 13.06 -0.61 -20.57
C TYR A 26 14.41 0.04 -20.23
N PHE A 27 15.19 -0.56 -19.32
CA PHE A 27 16.49 -0.01 -18.89
C PHE A 27 17.69 -0.52 -19.70
N GLY A 28 17.51 -1.54 -20.54
CA GLY A 28 18.58 -2.14 -21.36
C GLY A 28 19.68 -2.84 -20.56
N SER A 29 19.56 -2.93 -19.23
CA SER A 29 20.54 -3.58 -18.35
C SER A 29 19.85 -4.39 -17.25
N ALA A 30 20.32 -5.60 -17.02
CA ALA A 30 19.87 -6.46 -15.93
C ALA A 30 20.58 -6.07 -14.63
N ARG A 31 20.17 -4.94 -14.03
CA ARG A 31 20.64 -4.56 -12.70
C ARG A 31 19.74 -5.16 -11.63
N SER A 32 20.34 -5.87 -10.69
CA SER A 32 19.65 -6.52 -9.57
C SER A 32 18.93 -5.54 -8.63
N ASP A 33 19.31 -4.27 -8.64
CA ASP A 33 18.72 -3.23 -7.78
C ASP A 33 17.44 -2.60 -8.36
N LEU A 34 17.16 -2.76 -9.66
CA LEU A 34 16.02 -2.11 -10.32
C LEU A 34 14.67 -2.48 -9.70
N GLY A 35 14.51 -3.73 -9.24
CA GLY A 35 13.26 -4.18 -8.61
C GLY A 35 13.10 -3.75 -7.15
N ARG A 36 14.17 -3.28 -6.48
CA ARG A 36 14.14 -2.99 -5.04
C ARG A 36 13.27 -1.79 -4.71
N ASP A 37 13.28 -0.79 -5.58
CA ASP A 37 12.52 0.44 -5.39
C ASP A 37 11.01 0.25 -5.60
N LEU A 38 10.61 -0.74 -6.42
CA LEU A 38 9.20 -1.05 -6.68
C LEU A 38 8.50 -1.78 -5.51
N LEU A 39 9.27 -2.35 -4.57
CA LEU A 39 8.73 -3.13 -3.46
C LEU A 39 7.87 -2.28 -2.52
N MET A 40 8.38 -1.11 -2.12
CA MET A 40 7.67 -0.22 -1.19
C MET A 40 6.34 0.26 -1.76
N PRO A 41 6.29 0.88 -2.97
CA PRO A 41 5.05 1.32 -3.58
C PRO A 41 4.05 0.20 -3.88
N ALA A 42 4.54 -1.00 -4.23
CA ALA A 42 3.67 -2.16 -4.46
C ALA A 42 2.95 -2.58 -3.17
N LEU A 43 3.66 -2.61 -2.04
CA LEU A 43 3.05 -2.87 -0.73
C LEU A 43 2.09 -1.73 -0.35
N THR A 44 2.47 -0.47 -0.60
CA THR A 44 1.59 0.70 -0.40
C THR A 44 0.27 0.56 -1.13
N ALA A 45 0.32 0.25 -2.41
CA ALA A 45 -0.85 0.07 -3.24
C ALA A 45 -1.72 -1.12 -2.79
N ALA A 46 -1.12 -2.25 -2.44
CA ALA A 46 -1.86 -3.41 -1.96
C ALA A 46 -2.63 -3.13 -0.67
N VAL A 47 -1.97 -2.49 0.31
CA VAL A 47 -2.56 -2.18 1.62
C VAL A 47 -3.58 -1.06 1.52
N LEU A 48 -3.31 -0.02 0.73
CA LEU A 48 -4.25 1.06 0.42
C LEU A 48 -5.51 0.53 -0.28
N GLY A 49 -5.34 -0.42 -1.21
CA GLY A 49 -6.43 -1.08 -1.91
C GLY A 49 -7.27 -2.03 -1.06
N GLY A 50 -6.91 -2.22 0.21
CA GLY A 50 -7.70 -2.97 1.18
C GLY A 50 -7.27 -4.43 1.38
N ALA A 51 -6.17 -4.88 0.77
CA ALA A 51 -5.62 -6.21 1.05
C ALA A 51 -5.19 -6.33 2.53
N ASN A 52 -5.43 -7.48 3.14
CA ASN A 52 -4.94 -7.79 4.49
C ASN A 52 -3.47 -8.24 4.42
N ILE A 53 -2.61 -7.63 5.24
CA ILE A 53 -1.19 -8.01 5.33
C ILE A 53 -1.03 -9.44 5.86
N TYR A 54 -1.94 -9.87 6.75
CA TYR A 54 -1.97 -11.23 7.30
C TYR A 54 -2.62 -12.25 6.35
N GLY A 55 -3.05 -11.84 5.15
CA GLY A 55 -3.70 -12.70 4.17
C GLY A 55 -5.17 -13.01 4.48
N GLY A 56 -5.81 -13.78 3.59
CA GLY A 56 -7.17 -14.30 3.77
C GLY A 56 -8.32 -13.44 3.22
N SER A 57 -8.14 -12.11 3.10
CA SER A 57 -9.19 -11.20 2.58
C SER A 57 -8.59 -9.94 1.94
N GLY A 58 -9.17 -9.49 0.82
CA GLY A 58 -8.78 -8.27 0.11
C GLY A 58 -9.62 -8.04 -1.14
N SER A 59 -9.66 -6.80 -1.64
CA SER A 59 -10.39 -6.45 -2.88
C SER A 59 -9.42 -6.28 -4.04
N ILE A 60 -9.54 -7.12 -5.07
CA ILE A 60 -8.72 -7.04 -6.30
C ILE A 60 -8.92 -5.69 -6.99
N LEU A 61 -10.17 -5.22 -7.10
CA LEU A 61 -10.50 -3.93 -7.73
C LEU A 61 -9.94 -2.75 -6.93
N GLY A 62 -10.00 -2.82 -5.60
CA GLY A 62 -9.43 -1.80 -4.72
C GLY A 62 -7.90 -1.70 -4.88
N THR A 63 -7.21 -2.84 -4.93
CA THR A 63 -5.76 -2.91 -5.17
C THR A 63 -5.37 -2.43 -6.57
N ALA A 64 -6.13 -2.75 -7.60
CA ALA A 64 -5.84 -2.27 -8.96
C ALA A 64 -5.95 -0.74 -9.08
N LEU A 65 -7.01 -0.14 -8.53
CA LEU A 65 -7.18 1.32 -8.51
C LEU A 65 -6.10 2.01 -7.67
N ALA A 66 -5.76 1.45 -6.51
CA ALA A 66 -4.69 1.97 -5.66
C ALA A 66 -3.32 1.88 -6.35
N ALA A 67 -3.03 0.79 -7.07
CA ALA A 67 -1.78 0.64 -7.82
C ALA A 67 -1.63 1.68 -8.93
N LEU A 68 -2.72 1.98 -9.66
CA LEU A 68 -2.72 3.05 -10.67
C LEU A 68 -2.49 4.42 -10.04
N LEU A 69 -3.15 4.71 -8.92
CA LEU A 69 -3.03 5.99 -8.23
C LEU A 69 -1.61 6.19 -7.66
N VAL A 70 -1.05 5.17 -6.99
CA VAL A 70 0.33 5.21 -6.46
C VAL A 70 1.35 5.28 -7.59
N GLY A 71 1.12 4.57 -8.70
CA GLY A 71 1.99 4.65 -9.89
C GLY A 71 2.01 6.05 -10.49
N TYR A 72 0.84 6.69 -10.63
CA TYR A 72 0.74 8.07 -11.14
C TYR A 72 1.40 9.08 -10.18
N LEU A 73 1.19 8.91 -8.87
CA LEU A 73 1.85 9.75 -7.86
C LEU A 73 3.37 9.63 -7.94
N GLN A 74 3.91 8.42 -8.07
CA GLN A 74 5.35 8.23 -8.21
C GLN A 74 5.91 8.89 -9.46
N GLN A 75 5.26 8.71 -10.62
CA GLN A 75 5.71 9.37 -11.85
C GLN A 75 5.57 10.89 -11.76
N GLY A 76 4.53 11.41 -11.11
CA GLY A 76 4.36 12.83 -10.83
C GLY A 76 5.45 13.40 -9.91
N LEU A 77 5.80 12.69 -8.85
CA LEU A 77 6.88 13.10 -7.92
C LEU A 77 8.26 13.06 -8.59
N GLN A 78 8.50 12.06 -9.45
CA GLN A 78 9.71 11.99 -10.27
C GLN A 78 9.78 13.14 -11.28
N MET A 79 8.66 13.52 -11.90
CA MET A 79 8.59 14.69 -12.80
C MET A 79 8.89 16.02 -12.10
N VAL A 80 8.58 16.13 -10.81
CA VAL A 80 8.94 17.31 -9.97
C VAL A 80 10.44 17.33 -9.64
N GLY A 81 11.20 16.29 -10.01
CA GLY A 81 12.65 16.23 -9.83
C GLY A 81 13.09 15.71 -8.46
N ILE A 82 12.19 15.02 -7.74
CA ILE A 82 12.52 14.43 -6.44
C ILE A 82 13.37 13.17 -6.65
N PRO A 83 14.55 13.06 -5.99
CA PRO A 83 15.39 11.88 -6.11
C PRO A 83 14.69 10.62 -5.61
N ASN A 84 14.96 9.49 -6.25
CA ASN A 84 14.24 8.23 -6.03
C ASN A 84 14.28 7.73 -4.57
N GLN A 85 15.36 8.03 -3.85
CA GLN A 85 15.51 7.73 -2.42
C GLN A 85 14.44 8.43 -1.57
N VAL A 86 14.08 9.67 -1.93
CA VAL A 86 13.04 10.45 -1.24
C VAL A 86 11.65 9.97 -1.68
N SER A 87 11.46 9.59 -2.94
CA SER A 87 10.21 8.98 -3.42
C SER A 87 9.86 7.67 -2.67
N SER A 88 10.87 6.83 -2.43
CA SER A 88 10.73 5.58 -1.68
C SER A 88 10.39 5.84 -0.20
N ALA A 89 11.08 6.81 0.43
CA ALA A 89 10.76 7.26 1.79
C ALA A 89 9.34 7.84 1.89
N LEU A 90 8.90 8.60 0.88
CA LEU A 90 7.54 9.14 0.80
C LEU A 90 6.49 8.04 0.65
N SER A 91 6.77 7.01 -0.13
CA SER A 91 5.86 5.86 -0.31
C SER A 91 5.72 5.04 0.98
N GLY A 92 6.81 4.92 1.76
CA GLY A 92 6.79 4.35 3.10
C GLY A 92 6.02 5.22 4.10
N ALA A 93 6.20 6.54 4.05
CA ALA A 93 5.40 7.48 4.86
C ALA A 93 3.92 7.41 4.46
N LEU A 94 3.61 7.31 3.17
CA LEU A 94 2.26 7.13 2.65
C LEU A 94 1.64 5.84 3.19
N LEU A 95 2.40 4.74 3.23
CA LEU A 95 1.99 3.48 3.87
C LEU A 95 1.59 3.69 5.33
N VAL A 96 2.45 4.34 6.12
CA VAL A 96 2.18 4.62 7.54
C VAL A 96 0.95 5.49 7.71
N VAL A 97 0.80 6.55 6.90
CA VAL A 97 -0.36 7.45 6.92
C VAL A 97 -1.64 6.71 6.54
N VAL A 98 -1.59 5.86 5.51
CA VAL A 98 -2.73 5.06 5.05
C VAL A 98 -3.12 4.03 6.10
N VAL A 99 -2.15 3.35 6.72
CA VAL A 99 -2.39 2.38 7.79
C VAL A 99 -2.92 3.07 9.05
N MET A 100 -2.39 4.23 9.43
CA MET A 100 -2.91 5.04 10.54
C MET A 100 -4.33 5.54 10.24
N GLY A 101 -4.57 6.07 9.05
CA GLY A 101 -5.89 6.51 8.60
C GLY A 101 -6.90 5.36 8.56
N ARG A 102 -6.47 4.18 8.11
CA ARG A 102 -7.27 2.94 8.11
C ARG A 102 -7.56 2.49 9.55
N SER A 103 -6.57 2.51 10.44
CA SER A 103 -6.73 2.21 11.87
C SER A 103 -7.76 3.15 12.52
N LEU A 104 -7.71 4.44 12.19
CA LEU A 104 -8.69 5.44 12.65
C LEU A 104 -10.09 5.21 12.03
N SER A 105 -10.14 4.75 10.78
CA SER A 105 -11.40 4.48 10.07
C SER A 105 -12.11 3.21 10.57
N LEU A 106 -11.36 2.22 11.06
CA LEU A 106 -11.90 1.00 11.69
C LEU A 106 -12.42 1.27 13.11
N HIS A 107 -12.00 2.38 13.73
CA HIS A 107 -12.51 2.88 15.01
C HIS A 107 -13.39 4.13 14.85
N ARG A 108 -14.04 4.34 13.68
CA ARG A 108 -15.04 5.42 13.49
C ARG A 108 -16.18 5.36 14.52
N GLU A 109 -16.43 4.21 15.13
CA GLU A 109 -17.48 4.02 16.14
C GLU A 109 -16.96 4.26 17.58
N TRP A 110 -15.75 3.80 17.91
CA TRP A 110 -15.14 3.99 19.23
C TRP A 110 -14.61 5.42 19.44
N VAL A 111 -14.07 6.08 18.40
CA VAL A 111 -13.70 7.50 18.46
C VAL A 111 -14.93 8.37 18.73
N ARG A 112 -16.07 8.07 18.10
CA ARG A 112 -17.36 8.74 18.38
C ARG A 112 -17.93 8.40 19.77
N ALA A 113 -17.58 7.25 20.34
CA ALA A 113 -18.02 6.84 21.69
C ALA A 113 -17.17 7.50 22.79
N THR A 114 -15.86 7.59 22.61
CA THR A 114 -14.94 8.26 23.55
C THR A 114 -15.13 9.77 23.57
N TRP A 115 -15.38 10.41 22.41
CA TRP A 115 -15.64 11.86 22.35
C TRP A 115 -16.95 12.25 23.06
N ARG A 116 -17.98 11.39 23.01
CA ARG A 116 -19.22 11.58 23.77
C ARG A 116 -19.04 11.41 25.28
N ARG A 117 -18.14 10.52 25.71
CA ARG A 117 -17.82 10.31 27.13
C ARG A 117 -17.01 11.46 27.73
N LEU A 118 -16.12 12.07 26.95
CA LEU A 118 -15.33 13.23 27.38
C LEU A 118 -16.14 14.53 27.44
N PHE A 119 -17.14 14.72 26.58
CA PHE A 119 -18.04 15.89 26.64
C PHE A 119 -19.20 15.76 27.65
N SER A 120 -19.36 14.59 28.29
CA SER A 120 -20.43 14.32 29.26
C SER A 120 -19.95 14.40 30.72
N HIS A 121 -19.06 15.34 31.06
CA HIS A 121 -18.67 15.59 32.46
C HIS A 121 -18.63 17.08 32.85
N LYS A 122 -19.29 17.96 32.08
CA LYS A 122 -19.30 19.41 32.35
C LYS A 122 -20.71 20.02 32.43
N THR A 123 -21.62 19.39 33.18
CA THR A 123 -22.93 20.00 33.54
C THR A 123 -23.48 19.50 34.89
N ILE A 124 -22.67 19.40 35.95
CA ILE A 124 -23.18 19.36 37.34
C ILE A 124 -22.28 20.24 38.20
N GLY A 125 -22.82 21.36 38.66
CA GLY A 125 -22.12 22.34 39.48
C GLY A 125 -22.81 23.71 39.41
N ALA A 126 -24.12 23.72 39.67
CA ALA A 126 -24.83 24.87 40.22
C ALA A 126 -24.73 24.79 41.74
#